data_AF-A0A4Z0NRN0-F1
#
_entry.id   AF-A0A4Z0NRN0-F1
#
_cell.length_a   1.000
_cell.length_b   1.000
_cell.length_c   1.000
_cell.angle_alpha   90.00
_cell.angle_beta   90.00
_cell.angle_gamma   90.00
#
_symmetry.space_group_name_H-M   'P 1'
#
loop_
_entity.id
_entity.type
_entity.pdbx_description
1 polymer ?
#
loop_
_entity_poly.entity_id
_entity_poly.type
_entity_poly.pdbx_seq_one_letter_code
_entity_poly.pdbx_strand_id
1 'polypeptide(L)'
;MEDNDHIGARLDRLPLSRFHFRIFGIISFGLLLTGFLSYSGNVVLAKLINNGWSNNYLNAAFTSALMLGYFIGSLTGGFIGDYLGRRKAFRINLLLVGISATAAAFVPNMYWLIFFRCLMGTGMGALIMVGYASFTEFIPPDVRGKWSARLSLERIWSTLRSEAIGVEVIA
;
A
#
# COMPACT_ATOMS: atom_id res chain seq x y z
N MET A 1 -12.60 34.50 19.64
CA MET A 1 -11.97 33.63 18.63
C MET A 1 -10.48 33.35 18.93
N GLU A 2 -9.88 33.95 19.96
CA GLU A 2 -8.46 33.79 20.32
C GLU A 2 -8.10 32.56 21.19
N ASP A 3 -9.08 31.86 21.80
CA ASP A 3 -8.79 30.71 22.68
C ASP A 3 -8.41 29.40 21.94
N ASN A 4 -8.72 29.31 20.64
CA ASN A 4 -8.49 28.08 19.87
C ASN A 4 -7.02 27.94 19.41
N ASP A 5 -6.29 29.04 19.27
CA ASP A 5 -4.86 29.01 18.90
C ASP A 5 -3.99 28.45 20.04
N HIS A 6 -4.38 28.68 21.29
CA HIS A 6 -3.68 28.18 22.46
C HIS A 6 -3.76 26.65 22.60
N ILE A 7 -4.91 26.05 22.24
CA ILE A 7 -5.12 24.60 22.34
C ILE A 7 -4.28 23.86 21.28
N GLY A 8 -4.24 24.38 20.05
CA GLY A 8 -3.41 23.85 18.97
C GLY A 8 -1.92 23.85 19.33
N ALA A 9 -1.42 24.95 19.88
CA ALA A 9 -0.03 25.10 20.31
C ALA A 9 0.35 24.20 21.51
N ARG A 10 -0.61 23.73 22.32
CA ARG A 10 -0.35 22.74 23.39
C ARG A 10 -0.38 21.30 22.88
N LEU A 11 -1.23 21.00 21.90
CA LEU A 11 -1.25 19.71 21.21
C LEU A 11 0.07 19.43 20.48
N ASP A 12 0.66 20.47 19.89
CA ASP A 12 1.97 20.36 19.21
C ASP A 12 3.16 20.11 20.15
N ARG A 13 3.00 20.47 21.43
CA ARG A 13 4.07 20.33 22.45
C ARG A 13 4.07 18.97 23.15
N LEU A 14 3.18 18.05 22.79
CA LEU A 14 3.13 16.72 23.38
C LEU A 14 4.32 15.88 22.88
N PRO A 15 5.17 15.35 23.79
CA PRO A 15 6.31 14.53 23.39
C PRO A 15 5.85 13.28 22.63
N LEU A 16 6.61 12.89 21.60
CA LEU A 16 6.41 11.67 20.83
C LEU A 16 6.37 10.44 21.74
N SER A 17 5.16 10.06 22.16
CA SER A 17 4.92 8.85 22.95
C SER A 17 5.13 7.58 22.10
N ARG A 18 5.43 6.46 22.77
CA ARG A 18 5.51 5.11 22.16
C ARG A 18 4.25 4.71 21.39
N PHE A 19 3.12 5.36 21.68
CA PHE A 19 1.87 5.19 20.96
C PHE A 19 1.96 5.66 19.49
N HIS A 20 2.62 6.78 19.21
CA HIS A 20 2.83 7.27 17.84
C HIS A 20 3.71 6.31 17.04
N PHE A 21 4.77 5.77 17.65
CA PHE A 21 5.60 4.73 17.05
C PHE A 21 4.83 3.44 16.75
N ARG A 22 3.87 3.07 17.60
CA ARG A 22 3.01 1.89 17.35
C ARG A 22 2.07 2.10 16.18
N ILE A 23 1.41 3.27 16.08
CA ILE A 23 0.54 3.60 14.95
C ILE A 23 1.34 3.70 13.65
N PHE A 24 2.49 4.39 13.71
CA PHE A 24 3.44 4.46 12.62
C PHE A 24 3.81 3.06 12.14
N GLY A 25 4.25 2.19 13.04
CA GLY A 25 4.63 0.82 12.71
C GLY A 25 3.51 0.03 11.99
N ILE A 26 2.24 0.22 12.36
CA ILE A 26 1.11 -0.45 11.70
C ILE A 26 0.88 0.09 10.27
N ILE A 27 0.93 1.41 10.09
CA ILE A 27 0.75 2.05 8.77
C ILE A 27 1.93 1.70 7.85
N SER A 28 3.14 1.87 8.36
CA SER A 28 4.41 1.49 7.73
C SER A 28 4.41 0.03 7.29
N PHE A 29 3.99 -0.89 8.17
CA PHE A 29 3.91 -2.30 7.83
C PHE A 29 2.90 -2.57 6.70
N GLY A 30 1.73 -1.92 6.72
CA GLY A 30 0.76 -2.04 5.63
C GLY A 30 1.30 -1.53 4.30
N LEU A 31 1.96 -0.37 4.31
CA LEU A 31 2.58 0.23 3.12
C LEU A 31 3.74 -0.62 2.58
N LEU A 32 4.58 -1.17 3.47
CA LEU A 32 5.64 -2.12 3.13
C LEU A 32 5.07 -3.35 2.44
N LEU A 33 4.00 -3.92 2.99
CA LEU A 33 3.36 -5.12 2.47
C LEU A 33 2.77 -4.86 1.07
N THR A 34 2.13 -3.70 0.86
CA THR A 34 1.68 -3.31 -0.48
C THR A 34 2.84 -3.07 -1.46
N GLY A 35 3.96 -2.48 -1.03
CA GLY A 35 5.15 -2.37 -1.89
C GLY A 35 5.66 -3.74 -2.33
N PHE A 36 5.82 -4.66 -1.38
CA PHE A 36 6.25 -6.03 -1.64
C PHE A 36 5.32 -6.78 -2.61
N LEU A 37 4.00 -6.72 -2.39
CA LEU A 37 3.02 -7.36 -3.28
C LEU A 37 2.98 -6.74 -4.68
N SER A 38 3.27 -5.44 -4.80
CA SER A 38 3.35 -4.79 -6.12
C SER A 38 4.49 -5.39 -6.92
N TYR A 39 5.69 -5.42 -6.33
CA TYR A 39 6.92 -5.85 -6.99
C TYR A 39 7.00 -7.36 -7.20
N SER A 40 6.45 -8.18 -6.31
CA SER A 40 6.38 -9.64 -6.51
C SER A 40 5.62 -10.03 -7.79
N GLY A 41 4.72 -9.18 -8.30
CA GLY A 41 4.06 -9.40 -9.59
C GLY A 41 5.02 -9.45 -10.76
N ASN A 42 6.07 -8.64 -10.75
CA ASN A 42 7.07 -8.62 -11.81
C ASN A 42 7.90 -9.92 -11.80
N VAL A 43 8.19 -10.46 -10.61
CA VAL A 43 8.87 -11.74 -10.43
C VAL A 43 8.01 -12.90 -10.94
N VAL A 44 6.71 -12.88 -10.61
CA VAL A 44 5.74 -13.88 -11.12
C VAL A 44 5.62 -13.80 -12.65
N LEU A 45 5.60 -12.58 -13.21
CA LEU A 45 5.58 -12.36 -14.65
C LEU A 45 6.81 -12.96 -15.34
N ALA A 46 8.00 -12.76 -14.78
CA ALA A 46 9.25 -13.33 -15.30
C ALA A 46 9.20 -14.87 -15.33
N LYS A 47 8.63 -15.50 -14.29
CA LYS A 47 8.40 -16.97 -14.28
C LYS A 47 7.38 -17.43 -15.30
N LEU A 48 6.28 -16.69 -15.49
CA LEU A 48 5.26 -17.04 -16.48
C LEU A 48 5.78 -16.93 -17.92
N ILE A 49 6.72 -16.03 -18.19
CA ILE A 49 7.43 -15.95 -19.47
C ILE A 49 8.26 -17.21 -19.70
N ASN A 50 8.98 -17.69 -18.68
CA ASN A 50 9.80 -18.90 -18.77
C ASN A 50 8.95 -20.17 -19.01
N ASN A 51 7.79 -20.27 -18.37
CA ASN A 51 6.85 -21.38 -18.54
C ASN A 51 6.07 -21.36 -19.87
N GLY A 52 6.27 -20.37 -20.75
CA GLY A 52 5.59 -20.28 -22.05
C GLY A 52 4.10 -19.94 -21.98
N TRP A 53 3.58 -19.55 -20.81
CA TRP A 53 2.17 -19.18 -20.59
C TRP A 53 1.88 -17.69 -20.89
N SER A 54 2.90 -16.92 -21.26
CA SER A 54 2.86 -15.46 -21.35
C SER A 54 3.18 -14.98 -22.77
N ASN A 55 2.36 -14.06 -23.28
CA ASN A 55 2.56 -13.32 -24.52
C ASN A 55 2.79 -11.83 -24.17
N ASN A 56 3.55 -11.08 -24.97
CA ASN A 56 3.84 -9.65 -24.70
C ASN A 56 2.57 -8.82 -24.45
N TYR A 57 1.47 -9.15 -25.13
CA TYR A 57 0.17 -8.52 -24.92
C TYR A 57 -0.43 -8.79 -23.53
N LEU A 58 -0.33 -10.03 -23.03
CA LEU A 58 -0.86 -10.39 -21.70
C LEU A 58 -0.04 -9.74 -20.58
N ASN A 59 1.27 -9.58 -20.78
CA ASN A 59 2.15 -8.90 -19.83
C ASN A 59 1.82 -7.41 -19.72
N ALA A 60 1.57 -6.76 -20.85
CA ALA A 60 1.10 -5.39 -20.89
C ALA A 60 -0.27 -5.27 -20.20
N ALA A 61 -1.20 -6.19 -20.46
CA ALA A 61 -2.51 -6.21 -19.80
C ALA A 61 -2.41 -6.39 -18.28
N PHE A 62 -1.51 -7.25 -17.80
CA PHE A 62 -1.27 -7.49 -16.37
C PHE A 62 -0.79 -6.22 -15.64
N THR A 63 0.15 -5.50 -16.24
CA THR A 63 0.68 -4.24 -15.67
C THR A 63 -0.36 -3.12 -15.74
N SER A 64 -1.05 -2.98 -16.87
CA SER A 64 -2.09 -1.96 -17.05
C SER A 64 -3.28 -2.18 -16.13
N ALA A 65 -3.69 -3.42 -15.88
CA ALA A 65 -4.77 -3.75 -14.96
C ALA A 65 -4.43 -3.35 -13.51
N LEU A 66 -3.18 -3.53 -13.09
CA LEU A 66 -2.71 -3.06 -11.78
C LEU A 66 -2.83 -1.52 -11.69
N MET A 67 -2.38 -0.80 -12.71
CA MET A 67 -2.45 0.67 -12.75
C MET A 67 -3.89 1.17 -12.75
N LEU A 68 -4.77 0.51 -13.51
CA LEU A 68 -6.21 0.79 -13.51
C LEU A 68 -6.83 0.58 -12.12
N GLY A 69 -6.50 -0.54 -11.46
CA GLY A 69 -6.91 -0.79 -10.09
C GLY A 69 -6.40 0.30 -9.14
N TYR A 70 -5.13 0.67 -9.22
CA TYR A 70 -4.55 1.76 -8.42
C TYR A 70 -5.29 3.09 -8.60
N PHE A 71 -5.67 3.42 -9.83
CA PHE A 71 -6.44 4.62 -10.15
C PHE A 71 -7.83 4.59 -9.49
N ILE A 72 -8.56 3.49 -9.62
CA ILE A 72 -9.88 3.34 -9.00
C ILE A 72 -9.76 3.34 -7.46
N GLY A 73 -8.74 2.66 -6.94
CA GLY A 73 -8.45 2.58 -5.51
C GLY A 73 -8.09 3.92 -4.90
N SER A 74 -7.26 4.73 -5.57
CA SER A 74 -6.87 6.04 -5.06
C SER A 74 -8.05 7.01 -5.01
N LEU A 75 -8.93 6.99 -6.01
CA LEU A 75 -10.16 7.77 -6.04
C LEU A 75 -11.12 7.37 -4.92
N THR A 76 -11.38 6.07 -4.78
CA THR A 76 -12.33 5.54 -3.79
C THR A 76 -11.78 5.57 -2.37
N GLY A 77 -10.47 5.46 -2.19
CA GLY A 77 -9.81 5.43 -0.90
C GLY A 77 -10.02 6.69 -0.05
N GLY A 78 -10.05 7.87 -0.68
CA GLY A 78 -10.37 9.13 -0.01
C GLY A 78 -11.79 9.12 0.58
N PHE A 79 -12.79 8.89 -0.28
CA PHE A 79 -14.19 8.84 0.12
C PHE A 79 -14.49 7.76 1.17
N ILE A 80 -13.95 6.56 1.00
CA ILE A 80 -14.13 5.46 1.96
C ILE A 80 -13.45 5.79 3.30
N GLY A 81 -12.27 6.42 3.26
CA GLY A 81 -11.54 6.85 4.43
C GLY A 81 -12.29 7.90 5.26
N ASP A 82 -12.96 8.84 4.58
CA ASP A 82 -13.74 9.91 5.21
C ASP A 82 -15.10 9.39 5.74
N TYR A 83 -15.77 8.47 5.02
CA TYR A 83 -17.11 7.99 5.40
C TYR A 83 -17.10 6.88 6.46
N LEU A 84 -16.23 5.85 6.33
CA LEU A 84 -16.20 4.71 7.28
C LEU A 84 -15.32 4.97 8.51
N GLY A 85 -14.53 6.05 8.49
CA GLY A 85 -13.49 6.35 9.46
C GLY A 85 -12.17 5.64 9.14
N ARG A 86 -11.07 6.39 9.26
CA ARG A 86 -9.69 6.00 8.89
C ARG A 86 -9.29 4.59 9.37
N ARG A 87 -9.54 4.27 10.64
CA ARG A 87 -9.12 2.99 11.24
C ARG A 87 -9.89 1.77 10.72
N LYS A 88 -11.15 1.94 10.33
CA LYS A 88 -11.94 0.84 9.72
C LYS A 88 -11.58 0.71 8.25
N ALA A 89 -11.49 1.83 7.53
CA ALA A 89 -11.07 1.85 6.13
C ALA A 89 -9.71 1.18 5.91
N PHE A 90 -8.71 1.47 6.75
CA PHE A 90 -7.40 0.84 6.65
C PHE A 90 -7.45 -0.69 6.79
N ARG A 91 -8.21 -1.20 7.77
CA ARG A 91 -8.37 -2.64 7.99
C ARG A 91 -9.10 -3.35 6.84
N ILE A 92 -10.15 -2.73 6.30
CA ILE A 92 -10.92 -3.28 5.18
C ILE A 92 -10.04 -3.36 3.92
N ASN A 93 -9.32 -2.29 3.61
CA ASN A 93 -8.40 -2.27 2.45
C ASN A 93 -7.27 -3.30 2.61
N LEU A 94 -6.72 -3.45 3.82
CA LEU A 94 -5.70 -4.45 4.08
C LEU A 94 -6.24 -5.88 3.89
N LEU A 95 -7.47 -6.16 4.33
CA LEU A 95 -8.13 -7.45 4.09
C LEU A 95 -8.40 -7.67 2.60
N LEU A 96 -8.85 -6.64 1.87
CA LEU A 96 -9.09 -6.73 0.44
C LEU A 96 -7.81 -7.12 -0.32
N VAL A 97 -6.68 -6.48 0.00
CA VAL A 97 -5.38 -6.81 -0.58
C VAL A 97 -4.96 -8.23 -0.21
N GLY A 98 -5.09 -8.61 1.07
CA GLY A 98 -4.73 -9.94 1.54
C GLY A 98 -5.52 -11.06 0.85
N ILE A 99 -6.84 -10.94 0.80
CA ILE A 99 -7.74 -11.91 0.14
C ILE A 99 -7.41 -11.99 -1.34
N SER A 100 -7.22 -10.84 -2.00
CA SER A 100 -6.88 -10.82 -3.43
C SER A 100 -5.54 -11.49 -3.72
N ALA A 101 -4.55 -11.30 -2.85
CA ALA A 101 -3.23 -11.91 -2.97
C ALA A 101 -3.28 -13.43 -2.77
N THR A 102 -4.00 -13.91 -1.75
CA THR A 102 -4.20 -15.34 -1.52
C THR A 102 -4.97 -15.97 -2.69
N ALA A 103 -6.02 -15.31 -3.17
CA ALA A 103 -6.78 -15.80 -4.31
C ALA A 103 -5.91 -15.87 -5.57
N ALA A 104 -5.07 -14.87 -5.83
CA ALA A 104 -4.14 -14.86 -6.97
C ALA A 104 -3.16 -16.04 -6.97
N ALA A 105 -2.81 -16.61 -5.81
CA ALA A 105 -1.92 -17.75 -5.72
C ALA A 105 -2.55 -19.08 -6.18
N PHE A 106 -3.88 -19.21 -6.13
CA PHE A 106 -4.60 -20.43 -6.50
C PHE A 106 -5.19 -20.40 -7.92
N VAL A 107 -4.85 -19.37 -8.70
CA VAL A 107 -5.48 -19.15 -10.00
C VAL A 107 -4.84 -20.02 -11.10
N PRO A 108 -5.65 -20.74 -11.90
CA PRO A 108 -5.15 -21.62 -12.96
C PRO A 108 -4.93 -20.93 -14.33
N ASN A 109 -5.34 -19.67 -14.51
CA ASN A 109 -5.32 -19.01 -15.82
C ASN A 109 -4.90 -17.52 -15.72
N MET A 110 -4.13 -17.05 -16.71
CA MET A 110 -3.62 -15.68 -16.80
C MET A 110 -4.73 -14.61 -16.74
N TYR A 111 -5.89 -14.85 -17.36
CA TYR A 111 -7.00 -13.86 -17.34
C TYR A 111 -7.56 -13.62 -15.93
N TRP A 112 -7.72 -14.69 -15.15
CA TRP A 112 -8.12 -14.59 -13.76
C TRP A 112 -7.02 -13.92 -12.92
N LEU A 113 -5.75 -14.19 -13.23
CA LEU A 113 -4.62 -13.55 -12.56
C LEU A 113 -4.66 -12.03 -12.74
N ILE A 114 -4.94 -11.56 -13.97
CA ILE A 114 -5.12 -10.14 -14.30
C ILE A 114 -6.29 -9.53 -13.52
N PHE A 115 -7.42 -10.24 -13.41
CA PHE A 115 -8.58 -9.77 -12.65
C PHE A 115 -8.27 -9.59 -11.16
N PHE A 116 -7.68 -10.60 -10.52
CA PHE A 116 -7.24 -10.49 -9.12
C PHE A 116 -6.18 -9.41 -8.94
N ARG A 117 -5.36 -9.14 -9.97
CA ARG A 117 -4.39 -8.05 -9.94
C ARG A 117 -5.02 -6.67 -9.97
N CYS A 118 -6.08 -6.49 -10.75
CA CYS A 118 -6.88 -5.28 -10.74
C CYS A 118 -7.51 -5.07 -9.36
N LEU A 119 -8.13 -6.12 -8.80
CA LEU A 119 -8.76 -6.06 -7.47
C LEU A 119 -7.75 -5.74 -6.37
N MET A 120 -6.58 -6.38 -6.42
CA MET A 120 -5.47 -6.10 -5.50
C MET A 120 -4.99 -4.65 -5.67
N GLY A 121 -4.84 -4.17 -6.91
CA GLY A 121 -4.47 -2.78 -7.21
C GLY A 121 -5.43 -1.75 -6.61
N THR A 122 -6.74 -2.02 -6.67
CA THR A 122 -7.76 -1.17 -6.03
C THR A 122 -7.58 -1.10 -4.52
N GLY A 123 -7.36 -2.25 -3.86
CA GLY A 123 -7.08 -2.26 -2.42
C GLY A 123 -5.78 -1.54 -2.05
N MET A 124 -4.73 -1.68 -2.87
CA MET A 124 -3.43 -1.04 -2.64
C MET A 124 -3.50 0.47 -2.82
N GLY A 125 -4.12 0.96 -3.90
CA GLY A 125 -4.30 2.39 -4.14
C GLY A 125 -5.09 3.08 -3.02
N ALA A 126 -6.17 2.43 -2.56
CA ALA A 126 -6.97 2.92 -1.44
C ALA A 126 -6.20 2.92 -0.11
N LEU A 127 -5.43 1.85 0.16
CA LEU A 127 -4.61 1.75 1.36
C LEU A 127 -3.54 2.85 1.43
N ILE A 128 -2.93 3.19 0.29
CA ILE A 128 -1.92 4.25 0.20
C ILE A 128 -2.54 5.59 0.59
N MET A 129 -3.68 5.95 0.00
CA MET A 129 -4.35 7.23 0.30
C MET A 129 -4.80 7.32 1.75
N VAL A 130 -5.47 6.28 2.26
CA VAL A 130 -5.91 6.23 3.67
C VAL A 130 -4.72 6.23 4.63
N GLY A 131 -3.63 5.54 4.27
CA GLY A 131 -2.40 5.46 5.06
C GLY A 131 -1.71 6.81 5.21
N TYR A 132 -1.50 7.53 4.11
CA TYR A 132 -0.92 8.88 4.15
C TYR A 132 -1.82 9.88 4.87
N ALA A 133 -3.14 9.84 4.66
CA ALA A 133 -4.09 10.70 5.36
C ALA A 133 -4.09 10.43 6.88
N SER A 134 -4.13 9.16 7.28
CA SER A 134 -4.03 8.78 8.70
C SER A 134 -2.72 9.27 9.31
N PHE A 135 -1.62 9.10 8.58
CA PHE A 135 -0.30 9.51 9.05
C PHE A 135 -0.22 11.02 9.31
N THR A 136 -0.80 11.84 8.44
CA THR A 136 -0.81 13.30 8.63
C THR A 136 -1.68 13.76 9.79
N GLU A 137 -2.69 12.98 10.20
CA GLU A 137 -3.55 13.31 11.35
C GLU A 137 -2.89 13.00 12.69
N PHE A 138 -2.04 11.98 12.75
CA PHE A 138 -1.44 11.53 14.00
C PHE A 138 -0.06 12.13 14.30
N ILE A 139 0.54 12.88 13.38
CA ILE A 139 1.93 13.36 13.52
C ILE A 139 1.98 14.87 13.69
N PRO A 140 2.67 15.36 14.74
CA PRO A 140 2.80 16.79 14.94
C PRO A 140 3.55 17.46 13.78
N PRO A 141 3.08 18.62 13.28
CA PRO A 141 3.68 19.35 12.16
C PRO A 141 5.19 19.58 12.27
N ASP A 142 5.74 19.76 13.47
CA ASP A 142 7.18 20.01 13.69
C ASP A 142 8.10 18.86 13.24
N VAL A 143 7.61 17.63 13.29
CA VAL A 143 8.39 16.43 12.94
C VAL A 143 7.91 15.75 11.65
N ARG A 144 6.80 16.21 11.06
CA ARG A 144 6.16 15.57 9.88
C ARG A 144 7.15 15.30 8.74
N GLY A 145 8.11 16.20 8.51
CA GLY A 145 9.10 16.07 7.45
C GLY A 145 10.05 14.88 7.66
N LYS A 146 10.58 14.72 8.88
CA LYS A 146 11.48 13.60 9.23
C LYS A 146 10.76 12.25 9.17
N TRP A 147 9.50 12.22 9.59
CA TRP A 147 8.71 10.99 9.58
C TRP A 147 8.19 10.64 8.18
N SER A 148 7.80 11.63 7.37
CA SER A 148 7.42 11.42 5.97
C SER A 148 8.61 10.93 5.14
N ALA A 149 9.79 11.47 5.39
CA ALA A 149 11.03 10.93 4.83
C ALA A 149 11.23 9.47 5.25
N ARG A 150 10.95 9.12 6.51
CA ARG A 150 11.05 7.74 7.02
C ARG A 150 10.05 6.78 6.34
N LEU A 151 8.79 7.18 6.15
CA LEU A 151 7.81 6.42 5.36
C LEU A 151 8.26 6.22 3.91
N SER A 152 8.83 7.25 3.31
CA SER A 152 9.31 7.21 1.93
C SER A 152 10.50 6.26 1.80
N LEU A 153 11.37 6.26 2.80
CA LEU A 153 12.53 5.36 2.93
C LEU A 153 12.06 3.92 3.11
N GLU A 154 11.04 3.67 3.94
CA GLU A 154 10.42 2.34 4.07
C GLU A 154 9.89 1.81 2.74
N ARG A 155 9.26 2.66 1.92
CA ARG A 155 8.81 2.26 0.58
C ARG A 155 9.95 1.84 -0.34
N ILE A 156 11.14 2.44 -0.20
CA ILE A 156 12.34 2.02 -0.93
C ILE A 156 12.85 0.67 -0.39
N TRP A 157 12.82 0.48 0.92
CA TRP A 157 13.22 -0.79 1.55
C TRP A 157 12.32 -1.98 1.17
N SER A 158 11.01 -1.78 0.96
CA SER A 158 10.14 -2.89 0.50
C SER A 158 10.49 -3.35 -0.91
N THR A 159 10.81 -2.41 -1.81
CA THR A 159 11.28 -2.74 -3.16
C THR A 159 12.56 -3.57 -3.11
N LEU A 160 13.57 -3.12 -2.36
CA LEU A 160 14.84 -3.83 -2.24
C LEU A 160 14.68 -5.25 -1.67
N ARG A 161 13.82 -5.42 -0.65
CA ARG A 161 13.54 -6.74 -0.07
C ARG A 161 12.82 -7.66 -1.06
N SER A 162 11.94 -7.11 -1.88
CA SER A 162 11.25 -7.87 -2.93
C SER A 162 12.20 -8.34 -4.02
N GLU A 163 13.16 -7.51 -4.43
CA GLU A 163 14.14 -7.88 -5.46
C GLU A 163 15.07 -8.98 -4.97
N ALA A 164 15.56 -8.90 -3.73
CA ALA A 164 16.42 -9.94 -3.15
C ALA A 164 15.74 -11.33 -3.15
N ILE A 165 14.48 -11.40 -2.71
CA ILE A 165 13.70 -12.65 -2.73
C ILE A 165 13.40 -13.07 -4.18
N GLY A 166 13.13 -12.12 -5.07
CA GLY A 166 12.89 -12.41 -6.48
C GLY A 166 14.08 -13.08 -7.17
N VAL A 167 15.31 -12.65 -6.86
CA VAL A 167 16.55 -13.25 -7.39
C VAL A 167 16.71 -14.69 -6.89
N GLU A 168 16.48 -14.97 -5.61
CA GLU A 168 16.52 -16.34 -5.08
C GLU A 168 15.46 -17.25 -5.71
N VAL A 169 14.29 -16.70 -6.02
CA VAL A 169 13.16 -17.48 -6.54
C VAL A 169 13.33 -17.77 -8.05
N ILE A 170 14.07 -16.94 -8.79
CA ILE A 170 14.33 -17.09 -10.23
C ILE A 170 15.63 -17.87 -10.51
N ALA A 171 16.62 -17.83 -9.61
CA ALA A 171 17.84 -18.65 -9.67
C ALA A 171 17.55 -20.15 -9.44
#